data_AF-A0A075I087-F1
#
_entry.id   AF-A0A075I087-F1
#
_cell.length_a   1.000
_cell.length_b   1.000
_cell.length_c   1.000
_cell.angle_alpha   90.00
_cell.angle_beta   90.00
_cell.angle_gamma   90.00
#
_symmetry.space_group_name_H-M   'P 1'
#
loop_
_entity.id
_entity.type
_entity.pdbx_description
1 polymer ?
#
loop_
_entity_poly.entity_id
_entity_poly.type
_entity_poly.pdbx_seq_one_letter_code
_entity_poly.pdbx_strand_id
1 'polypeptide(L)'
;MCSIIGYRGKNSAAPILVNGLQRMEYRGYDSVGIATKSKNQILLRKGVGKVVEVNNAVQLDELPGNIGIGHTRWATHGKVTEKMHTHTQVILVKLQLFITESLKILKN
;
A
#
# COMPACT_ATOMS: atom_id res chain seq x y z
N MET A 1 -10.12 9.27 6.73
CA MET A 1 -10.64 8.30 5.74
C MET A 1 -9.46 7.48 5.20
N CYS A 2 -9.66 6.41 4.45
CA CYS A 2 -8.56 5.64 3.84
C CYS A 2 -8.81 5.45 2.35
N SER A 3 -7.75 5.23 1.57
CA SER A 3 -7.84 5.00 0.13
C SER A 3 -7.20 3.67 -0.24
N ILE A 4 -7.81 2.91 -1.15
CA ILE A 4 -7.27 1.64 -1.70
C ILE A 4 -7.30 1.73 -3.22
N ILE A 5 -6.20 1.36 -3.88
CA ILE A 5 -6.09 1.33 -5.34
C ILE A 5 -5.46 0.01 -5.76
N GLY A 6 -6.03 -0.66 -6.76
CA GLY A 6 -5.46 -1.85 -7.39
C GLY A 6 -5.07 -1.57 -8.83
N TYR A 7 -4.04 -2.25 -9.32
CA TYR A 7 -3.61 -2.22 -10.71
C TYR A 7 -3.23 -3.62 -11.19
N ARG A 8 -3.67 -3.96 -12.41
CA ARG A 8 -3.23 -5.12 -13.20
C ARG A 8 -3.11 -4.68 -14.65
N GLY A 9 -1.93 -4.78 -15.24
CA GLY A 9 -1.75 -4.38 -16.63
C GLY A 9 -0.38 -4.76 -17.21
N LYS A 10 0.01 -4.05 -18.27
CA LYS A 10 1.30 -4.27 -18.95
C LYS A 10 2.45 -3.44 -18.37
N ASN A 11 2.13 -2.33 -17.73
CA ASN A 11 3.13 -1.41 -17.18
C ASN A 11 3.54 -1.82 -15.76
N SER A 12 4.61 -1.24 -15.24
CA SER A 12 4.95 -1.39 -13.82
C SER A 12 3.81 -0.87 -12.95
N ALA A 13 3.39 -1.68 -11.98
CA ALA A 13 2.28 -1.35 -11.09
C ALA A 13 2.64 -0.23 -10.11
N ALA A 14 3.86 -0.27 -9.60
CA ALA A 14 4.29 0.58 -8.51
C ALA A 14 4.18 2.09 -8.80
N PRO A 15 4.69 2.62 -9.94
CA PRO A 15 4.53 4.05 -10.26
C PRO A 15 3.08 4.47 -10.43
N ILE A 16 2.23 3.59 -10.96
CA ILE A 16 0.81 3.87 -11.16
C ILE A 16 0.09 3.93 -9.82
N LEU A 17 0.40 3.01 -8.92
CA LEU A 17 -0.16 2.97 -7.57
C LEU A 17 0.28 4.19 -6.76
N VAL A 18 1.56 4.57 -6.80
CA VAL A 18 2.08 5.78 -6.12
C VAL A 18 1.35 7.03 -6.61
N ASN A 19 1.28 7.24 -7.93
CA ASN A 19 0.57 8.38 -8.52
C ASN A 19 -0.93 8.40 -8.16
N GLY A 20 -1.58 7.23 -8.16
CA GLY A 20 -2.97 7.10 -7.75
C GLY A 20 -3.18 7.49 -6.28
N LEU A 21 -2.32 7.00 -5.39
CA LEU A 21 -2.43 7.28 -3.95
C LEU A 21 -2.14 8.74 -3.63
N GLN A 22 -1.20 9.39 -4.32
CA GLN A 22 -0.94 10.83 -4.20
C GLN A 22 -2.21 11.66 -4.50
N ARG A 23 -2.96 11.31 -5.54
CA ARG A 23 -4.23 11.99 -5.88
C ARG A 23 -5.33 11.78 -4.82
N MET A 24 -5.20 10.73 -4.03
CA MET A 24 -6.16 10.35 -3.00
C MET A 24 -5.71 10.72 -1.58
N GLU A 25 -4.57 11.41 -1.46
CA GLU A 25 -3.92 11.75 -0.19
C GLU A 25 -4.76 12.70 0.67
N TYR A 26 -5.63 13.52 0.05
CA TYR A 26 -6.60 14.35 0.77
C TYR A 26 -7.53 13.56 1.71
N ARG A 27 -7.68 12.24 1.51
CA ARG A 27 -8.49 11.37 2.36
C ARG A 27 -7.71 10.77 3.54
N GLY A 28 -6.38 10.74 3.48
CA GLY A 28 -5.50 10.09 4.47
C GLY A 28 -4.03 10.12 4.04
N TYR A 29 -3.18 10.59 4.96
CA TYR A 29 -1.74 10.85 4.74
C TYR A 29 -0.86 10.47 5.93
N ASP A 30 -1.39 9.76 6.93
CA ASP A 30 -0.62 9.39 8.11
C ASP A 30 0.33 8.21 7.83
N SER A 31 -0.02 7.35 6.88
CA SER A 31 0.85 6.27 6.42
C SER A 31 0.39 5.75 5.07
N VAL A 32 1.32 5.15 4.33
CA VAL A 32 1.09 4.53 3.03
C VAL A 32 1.79 3.18 2.93
N GLY A 33 1.22 2.27 2.14
CA GLY A 33 1.89 1.02 1.76
C GLY A 33 1.44 0.53 0.39
N ILE A 34 2.35 -0.13 -0.32
CA ILE A 34 2.12 -0.73 -1.63
C ILE A 34 2.70 -2.14 -1.66
N ALA A 35 1.94 -3.08 -2.22
CA ALA A 35 2.40 -4.41 -2.54
C ALA A 35 2.31 -4.70 -4.04
N THR A 36 3.34 -5.30 -4.62
CA THR A 36 3.33 -5.76 -6.02
C THR A 36 3.63 -7.25 -6.09
N LYS A 37 3.11 -7.90 -7.14
CA LYS A 37 3.45 -9.29 -7.49
C LYS A 37 4.50 -9.27 -8.60
N SER A 38 5.66 -9.84 -8.32
CA SER A 38 6.72 -10.06 -9.30
C SER A 38 7.04 -11.55 -9.36
N LYS A 39 6.87 -12.16 -10.53
CA LYS A 39 7.00 -13.61 -10.72
C LYS A 39 6.12 -14.36 -9.68
N ASN A 40 6.76 -15.12 -8.79
CA ASN A 40 6.13 -15.90 -7.73
C ASN A 40 6.24 -15.27 -6.33
N GLN A 41 6.65 -14.01 -6.24
CA GLN A 41 6.86 -13.31 -4.98
C GLN A 41 5.97 -12.07 -4.88
N ILE A 42 5.59 -11.76 -3.64
CA ILE A 42 4.91 -10.52 -3.28
C ILE A 42 5.94 -9.66 -2.56
N LEU A 43 6.12 -8.44 -3.05
CA LEU A 43 7.01 -7.47 -2.44
C LEU A 43 6.16 -6.35 -1.85
N LEU A 44 6.51 -5.91 -0.64
CA LEU A 44 5.76 -4.93 0.13
C LEU A 44 6.72 -3.85 0.62
N ARG A 45 6.34 -2.59 0.41
CA ARG A 45 6.99 -1.42 1.01
C ARG A 45 5.93 -0.54 1.65
N LYS A 46 6.26 0.05 2.81
CA LYS A 46 5.35 0.90 3.58
C LYS A 46 6.13 1.88 4.44
N GLY A 47 5.47 2.95 4.86
CA GLY A 47 6.03 3.93 5.77
C GLY A 47 4.97 4.84 6.37
N VAL A 48 5.40 5.60 7.38
CA VAL A 48 4.61 6.64 8.04
C VAL A 48 4.86 7.97 7.34
N GLY A 49 3.81 8.76 7.17
CA GLY A 49 3.86 10.05 6.48
C GLY A 49 3.19 10.04 5.12
N LYS A 50 3.41 11.13 4.38
CA LYS A 50 2.81 11.36 3.07
C LYS A 50 3.37 10.39 2.03
N VAL A 51 2.60 10.14 0.98
CA VAL A 51 2.97 9.25 -0.12
C VAL A 51 4.32 9.65 -0.73
N VAL A 52 4.56 10.95 -0.95
CA VAL A 52 5.83 11.45 -1.50
C VAL A 52 7.00 11.22 -0.54
N GLU A 53 6.81 11.50 0.75
CA GLU A 53 7.86 11.35 1.77
C GLU A 53 8.28 9.89 1.90
N VAL A 54 7.30 9.00 2.00
CA VAL A 54 7.54 7.55 2.07
C VAL A 54 8.11 7.02 0.77
N ASN A 55 7.64 7.50 -0.40
CA ASN A 55 8.22 7.12 -1.68
C ASN A 55 9.70 7.47 -1.76
N ASN A 56 10.11 8.67 -1.32
CA ASN A 56 11.51 9.05 -1.33
C ASN A 56 12.36 8.23 -0.34
N ALA A 57 11.77 7.83 0.80
CA ALA A 57 12.49 7.08 1.83
C ALA A 57 12.68 5.59 1.50
N VAL A 58 11.67 4.95 0.87
CA VAL A 58 11.70 3.50 0.62
C VAL A 58 11.50 3.12 -0.84
N GLN A 59 11.39 4.09 -1.77
CA GLN A 59 11.21 3.87 -3.21
C GLN A 59 9.95 3.06 -3.53
N LEU A 60 8.77 3.49 -3.08
CA LEU A 60 7.53 2.73 -3.27
C LEU A 60 7.24 2.43 -4.76
N ASP A 61 7.57 3.37 -5.65
CA ASP A 61 7.40 3.34 -7.10
C ASP A 61 8.36 2.40 -7.85
N GLU A 62 9.43 1.94 -7.21
CA GLU A 62 10.41 1.03 -7.81
C GLU A 62 10.09 -0.46 -7.55
N LEU A 63 9.00 -0.77 -6.85
CA LEU A 63 8.57 -2.14 -6.63
C LEU A 63 8.32 -2.87 -7.98
N PRO A 64 9.00 -4.00 -8.26
CA PRO A 64 8.84 -4.68 -9.52
C PRO A 64 7.52 -5.41 -9.60
N GLY A 65 7.01 -5.59 -10.82
CA GLY A 65 5.76 -6.28 -11.08
C GLY A 65 4.72 -5.39 -11.77
N ASN A 66 3.80 -6.03 -12.47
CA ASN A 66 2.75 -5.37 -13.25
C ASN A 66 1.35 -5.53 -12.63
N ILE A 67 1.31 -6.11 -11.43
CA ILE A 67 0.12 -6.30 -10.61
C ILE A 67 0.44 -5.80 -9.21
N GLY A 68 -0.46 -5.03 -8.62
CA GLY A 68 -0.26 -4.55 -7.26
C GLY A 68 -1.47 -3.83 -6.67
N ILE A 69 -1.34 -3.50 -5.41
CA ILE A 69 -2.34 -2.80 -4.61
C ILE A 69 -1.65 -1.83 -3.66
N GLY A 70 -2.26 -0.66 -3.47
CA GLY A 70 -1.77 0.41 -2.64
C GLY A 70 -2.84 0.93 -1.70
N HIS A 71 -2.43 1.42 -0.53
CA HIS A 71 -3.35 1.95 0.49
C HIS A 71 -2.75 3.14 1.24
N THR A 72 -3.56 4.18 1.49
CA THR A 72 -3.25 5.25 2.45
C THR A 72 -4.20 5.22 3.63
N ARG A 73 -3.70 5.57 4.81
CA ARG A 73 -4.45 5.55 6.07
C ARG A 73 -4.54 6.95 6.69
N TRP A 74 -5.69 7.25 7.30
CA TRP A 74 -5.87 8.32 8.28
C TRP A 74 -6.03 7.71 9.68
N ALA A 75 -5.20 8.11 10.64
CA ALA A 75 -5.26 7.72 12.04
C ALA A 75 -6.30 8.57 12.77
N THR A 76 -7.37 7.95 13.26
CA THR A 76 -8.43 8.65 14.01
C THR A 76 -8.21 8.61 15.53
N HIS A 77 -7.37 7.70 16.03
CA HIS A 77 -7.03 7.56 17.45
C HIS A 77 -5.57 7.09 17.60
N GLY A 78 -4.79 7.79 18.43
CA GLY A 78 -3.40 7.44 18.77
C GLY A 78 -2.31 8.11 17.90
N LYS A 79 -1.17 8.45 18.50
CA LYS A 79 0.01 9.01 17.82
C LYS A 79 0.57 8.00 16.80
N VAL A 80 0.77 8.45 15.56
CA VAL A 80 1.37 7.65 14.50
C VAL A 80 2.80 7.28 14.91
N THR A 81 3.02 6.00 15.19
CA THR A 81 4.33 5.43 15.49
C THR A 81 4.51 4.19 14.63
N GLU A 82 5.74 3.86 14.24
CA GLU A 82 6.03 2.65 13.45
C GLU A 82 5.54 1.35 14.12
N LYS A 83 5.32 1.42 15.44
CA LYS A 83 5.01 0.28 16.32
C LYS A 83 3.70 0.43 17.09
N MET A 84 2.67 1.08 16.55
CA MET A 84 1.40 1.20 17.27
C MET A 84 0.59 -0.12 17.26
N HIS A 85 0.76 -0.92 18.32
CA HIS A 85 -0.07 -2.06 18.68
C HIS A 85 -1.20 -1.61 19.61
N THR A 86 -2.44 -1.64 19.11
CA THR A 86 -3.71 -1.99 19.79
C THR A 86 -4.84 -1.61 18.82
N HIS A 87 -5.68 -2.58 18.45
CA HIS A 87 -6.60 -2.56 17.29
C HIS A 87 -5.98 -2.48 15.86
N THR A 88 -4.70 -2.13 15.72
CA THR A 88 -3.97 -2.08 14.42
C THR A 88 -3.65 -3.46 13.83
N GLN A 89 -3.86 -4.55 14.57
CA GLN A 89 -3.81 -5.90 13.99
C GLN A 89 -4.88 -6.07 12.90
N VAL A 90 -5.99 -5.33 12.95
CA VAL A 90 -7.03 -5.44 11.93
C VAL A 90 -6.60 -4.85 10.59
N ILE A 91 -5.63 -3.94 10.51
CA ILE A 91 -5.23 -3.37 9.20
C ILE A 91 -4.05 -4.13 8.60
N LEU A 92 -3.06 -4.58 9.37
CA LEU A 92 -2.01 -5.45 8.82
C LEU A 92 -2.52 -6.86 8.54
N VAL A 93 -3.41 -7.41 9.38
CA VAL A 93 -4.05 -8.70 9.11
C VAL A 93 -5.14 -8.57 8.05
N LYS A 94 -5.89 -7.45 7.93
CA LYS A 94 -6.77 -7.27 6.76
C LYS A 94 -6.03 -6.87 5.49
N LEU A 95 -4.92 -6.15 5.52
CA LEU A 95 -4.12 -5.94 4.30
C LEU A 95 -3.48 -7.28 3.92
N GLN A 96 -2.98 -8.09 4.85
CA GLN A 96 -2.48 -9.43 4.56
C GLN A 96 -3.62 -10.35 4.07
N LEU A 97 -4.78 -10.44 4.73
CA LEU A 97 -5.92 -11.25 4.28
C LEU A 97 -6.52 -10.73 2.97
N PHE A 98 -6.70 -9.42 2.80
CA PHE A 98 -7.30 -8.84 1.61
C PHE A 98 -6.34 -8.83 0.42
N ILE A 99 -5.03 -8.63 0.62
CA ILE A 99 -4.00 -8.81 -0.41
C ILE A 99 -3.83 -10.30 -0.74
N THR A 100 -3.90 -11.21 0.22
CA THR A 100 -3.79 -12.66 -0.04
C THR A 100 -5.04 -13.23 -0.73
N GLU A 101 -6.25 -12.80 -0.35
CA GLU A 101 -7.51 -13.13 -1.02
C GLU A 101 -7.64 -12.42 -2.39
N SER A 102 -7.22 -11.16 -2.51
CA SER A 102 -7.17 -10.46 -3.81
C SER A 102 -6.08 -11.02 -4.73
N LEU A 103 -4.98 -11.54 -4.19
CA LEU A 103 -3.97 -12.26 -4.96
C LEU A 103 -4.37 -13.70 -5.29
N LYS A 104 -5.32 -14.32 -4.59
CA LYS A 104 -6.01 -15.53 -5.09
C LYS A 104 -6.83 -15.21 -6.34
N ILE A 105 -7.47 -14.04 -6.41
CA ILE A 105 -8.16 -13.55 -7.61
C ILE A 105 -7.16 -13.25 -8.76
N LEU A 106 -5.94 -12.82 -8.44
CA LEU A 106 -4.84 -12.58 -9.40
C LEU A 106 -3.95 -13.81 -9.65
N LYS A 107 -4.31 -14.96 -9.10
CA LYS A 107 -3.70 -16.28 -9.37
C LYS A 107 -4.45 -17.05 -10.48
N ASN A 108 -5.49 -16.45 -11.07
CA ASN A 108 -6.14 -16.92 -12.31
C ASN A 108 -5.72 -16.08 -13.52
#